data_AF-A0A5Q8CQL2-F1
#
_entry.id   AF-A0A5Q8CQL2-F1
#
_cell.length_a   1.000
_cell.length_b   1.000
_cell.length_c   1.000
_cell.angle_alpha   90.00
_cell.angle_beta   90.00
_cell.angle_gamma   90.00
#
_symmetry.space_group_name_H-M   'P 1'
#
loop_
_entity.id
_entity.type
_entity.pdbx_description
1 polymer ?
#
loop_
_entity_poly.entity_id
_entity_poly.type
_entity_poly.pdbx_seq_one_letter_code
_entity_poly.pdbx_strand_id
1 'polypeptide(L)'
;MEKLYGLLTAKNAPKPGSFSSLNPDQKREYFRLARRRSRAKVRAAPSVAATAANINQALSDAALMILVTDAPGADQVRKVLQTIFEQRPGVPISVENRAKQGKLKPKLIARSE
;
A
#
# COMPACT_ATOMS: atom_id res chain seq x y z
N MET A 1 0.28 8.96 -51.50
CA MET A 1 0.15 9.17 -50.04
C MET A 1 -0.18 7.89 -49.28
N GLU A 2 -0.95 6.96 -49.85
CA GLU A 2 -1.42 5.73 -49.20
C GLU A 2 -0.29 4.74 -48.80
N LYS A 3 0.76 4.62 -49.63
CA LYS A 3 1.91 3.73 -49.38
C LYS A 3 2.76 4.12 -48.16
N LEU A 4 2.91 5.42 -47.90
CA LEU A 4 3.69 5.92 -46.76
C LEU A 4 2.92 5.73 -45.44
N TYR A 5 1.61 5.98 -45.47
CA TYR A 5 0.74 5.78 -44.32
C TYR A 5 0.77 4.32 -43.85
N GLY A 6 0.60 3.35 -44.76
CA GLY A 6 0.64 1.92 -44.43
C GLY A 6 1.97 1.45 -43.82
N LEU A 7 3.11 1.98 -44.28
CA LEU A 7 4.43 1.66 -43.73
C LEU A 7 4.62 2.19 -42.30
N LEU A 8 4.09 3.38 -42.00
CA LEU A 8 4.13 3.96 -40.66
C LEU A 8 3.20 3.21 -39.69
N THR A 9 2.03 2.77 -40.16
CA THR A 9 1.10 1.97 -39.35
C THR A 9 1.70 0.60 -39.01
N ALA A 10 2.35 -0.06 -39.97
CA ALA A 10 3.00 -1.36 -39.76
C ALA A 10 4.21 -1.26 -38.80
N LYS A 11 4.99 -0.17 -38.88
CA LYS A 11 6.14 0.07 -37.98
C LYS A 11 5.72 0.33 -36.53
N ASN A 12 4.57 0.98 -36.32
CA ASN A 12 4.03 1.30 -35.01
C ASN A 12 3.05 0.23 -34.48
N ALA A 13 2.82 -0.85 -35.23
CA ALA A 13 1.96 -1.92 -34.78
C ALA A 13 2.56 -2.59 -33.53
N PRO A 14 1.75 -2.84 -32.49
CA PRO A 14 2.24 -3.48 -31.28
C PRO A 14 2.77 -4.88 -31.61
N LYS A 15 4.00 -5.18 -31.19
CA LYS A 15 4.63 -6.48 -31.44
C LYS A 15 3.72 -7.61 -30.95
N PRO A 16 3.55 -8.70 -31.70
CA PRO A 16 2.74 -9.84 -31.27
C PRO A 16 3.28 -10.39 -29.94
N GLY A 17 2.40 -10.50 -28.94
CA GLY A 17 2.76 -10.87 -27.55
C GLY A 17 3.08 -9.69 -26.63
N SER A 18 3.09 -8.45 -27.13
CA SER A 18 3.16 -7.25 -26.29
C SER A 18 1.83 -7.01 -25.57
N PHE A 19 1.87 -6.34 -24.41
CA PHE A 19 0.68 -6.07 -23.59
C PHE A 19 -0.46 -5.37 -24.38
N SER A 20 -0.13 -4.48 -25.31
CA SER A 20 -1.07 -3.76 -26.15
C SER A 20 -1.75 -4.65 -27.20
N SER A 21 -1.16 -5.81 -27.54
CA SER A 21 -1.75 -6.81 -28.44
C SER A 21 -2.64 -7.85 -27.72
N LEU A 22 -2.72 -7.81 -26.39
CA LEU A 22 -3.51 -8.77 -25.61
C LEU A 22 -5.01 -8.47 -25.68
N ASN A 23 -5.81 -9.52 -25.79
CA ASN A 23 -7.26 -9.42 -25.64
C ASN A 23 -7.65 -9.20 -24.14
N PRO A 24 -8.92 -8.83 -23.84
CA PRO A 24 -9.33 -8.54 -22.46
C PRO A 24 -9.11 -9.68 -21.47
N ASP A 25 -9.30 -10.94 -21.88
CA ASP A 25 -9.08 -12.13 -21.03
C ASP A 25 -7.61 -12.36 -20.73
N GLN A 26 -6.76 -12.20 -21.73
CA GLN A 26 -5.31 -12.28 -21.60
C GLN A 26 -4.76 -11.14 -20.73
N LYS A 27 -5.34 -9.93 -20.81
CA LYS A 27 -4.98 -8.82 -19.89
C LYS A 27 -5.36 -9.14 -18.45
N ARG A 28 -6.53 -9.73 -18.21
CA ARG A 28 -6.96 -10.17 -16.87
C ARG A 28 -6.00 -11.21 -16.29
N GLU A 29 -5.66 -12.23 -17.09
CA GLU A 29 -4.69 -13.25 -16.71
C GLU A 29 -3.28 -12.69 -16.47
N TYR A 30 -2.83 -11.76 -17.32
CA TYR A 30 -1.57 -11.06 -17.14
C TYR A 30 -1.50 -10.34 -15.79
N PHE A 31 -2.53 -9.56 -15.44
CA PHE A 31 -2.57 -8.87 -14.14
C PHE A 31 -2.69 -9.85 -12.96
N ARG A 32 -3.43 -10.95 -13.12
CA ARG A 32 -3.53 -12.00 -12.10
C ARG A 32 -2.17 -12.63 -11.80
N LEU A 33 -1.42 -13.00 -12.85
CA LEU A 33 -0.07 -13.55 -12.73
C LEU A 33 0.93 -12.54 -12.17
N ALA A 34 0.88 -11.29 -12.62
CA ALA A 34 1.72 -10.22 -12.09
C ALA A 34 1.48 -10.00 -10.58
N ARG A 35 0.21 -9.97 -10.16
CA ARG A 35 -0.19 -9.83 -8.76
C ARG A 35 0.22 -11.05 -7.93
N ARG A 36 0.14 -12.28 -8.49
CA ARG A 36 0.64 -13.51 -7.85
C ARG A 36 2.16 -13.47 -7.65
N ARG A 37 2.91 -13.08 -8.68
CA ARG A 37 4.38 -12.94 -8.62
C ARG A 37 4.81 -11.88 -7.61
N SER A 38 4.12 -10.73 -7.59
CA SER A 38 4.35 -9.68 -6.59
C SER A 38 4.13 -10.21 -5.17
N ARG A 39 3.03 -10.91 -4.90
CA ARG A 39 2.77 -11.53 -3.60
C ARG A 39 3.80 -12.59 -3.21
N ALA A 40 4.22 -13.41 -4.16
CA ALA A 40 5.27 -14.42 -3.93
C ALA A 40 6.61 -13.76 -3.56
N LYS A 41 7.00 -12.68 -4.24
CA LYS A 41 8.20 -11.89 -3.90
C LYS A 41 8.12 -11.26 -2.51
N VAL A 42 6.95 -10.74 -2.13
CA VAL A 42 6.71 -10.19 -0.79
C VAL A 42 6.79 -11.28 0.29
N ARG A 43 6.31 -12.50 0.01
CA ARG A 43 6.38 -13.64 0.94
C ARG A 43 7.77 -14.25 1.06
N ALA A 44 8.58 -14.20 0.02
CA ALA A 44 9.93 -14.78 -0.01
C ALA A 44 11.01 -13.84 0.54
N ALA A 45 10.67 -12.58 0.86
CA ALA A 45 11.62 -11.64 1.41
C ALA A 45 11.88 -11.99 2.90
N PRO A 46 13.15 -12.19 3.31
CA PRO A 46 13.49 -12.56 4.69
C PRO A 46 13.22 -11.43 5.70
N SER A 47 12.95 -10.22 5.21
CA SER A 47 12.47 -9.08 5.98
C SER A 47 11.59 -8.17 5.11
N VAL A 48 10.73 -7.38 5.74
CA VAL A 48 9.93 -6.37 5.04
C VAL A 48 10.87 -5.36 4.38
N ALA A 49 10.76 -5.18 3.06
CA ALA A 49 11.63 -4.26 2.33
C ALA A 49 11.58 -2.83 2.92
N ALA A 50 12.73 -2.19 3.10
CA ALA A 50 12.87 -0.84 3.67
C ALA A 50 12.42 0.28 2.71
N THR A 51 11.18 0.20 2.23
CA THR A 51 10.54 1.25 1.44
C THR A 51 9.93 2.29 2.38
N ALA A 52 9.82 3.54 1.92
CA ALA A 52 9.18 4.61 2.69
C ALA A 52 7.77 4.22 3.16
N ALA A 53 7.00 3.51 2.33
CA ALA A 53 5.68 3.01 2.69
C ALA A 53 5.71 2.02 3.87
N ASN A 54 6.67 1.08 3.86
CA ASN A 54 6.80 0.10 4.93
C ASN A 54 7.34 0.71 6.23
N ILE A 55 8.26 1.66 6.12
CA ILE A 55 8.78 2.41 7.27
C ILE A 55 7.65 3.20 7.94
N ASN A 56 6.87 3.97 7.18
CA ASN A 56 5.74 4.73 7.71
C ASN A 56 4.68 3.82 8.34
N GLN A 57 4.42 2.67 7.74
CA GLN A 57 3.49 1.70 8.32
C GLN A 57 4.03 1.09 9.62
N ALA A 58 5.32 0.78 9.71
CA ALA A 58 5.94 0.27 10.94
C ALA A 58 5.89 1.32 12.07
N LEU A 59 6.17 2.59 11.75
CA LEU A 59 6.02 3.69 12.70
C LEU A 59 4.56 3.88 13.14
N SER A 60 3.61 3.74 12.21
CA SER A 60 2.17 3.80 12.53
C SER A 60 1.75 2.65 13.45
N ASP A 61 2.25 1.44 13.19
CA ASP A 61 2.00 0.26 14.02
C ASP A 61 2.56 0.48 15.45
N ALA A 62 3.77 1.01 15.58
CA ALA A 62 4.37 1.34 16.87
C ALA A 62 3.56 2.40 17.63
N ALA A 63 3.12 3.47 16.96
CA ALA A 63 2.28 4.49 17.56
C ALA A 63 0.93 3.92 18.04
N LEU A 64 0.33 3.00 17.28
CA LEU A 64 -0.89 2.29 17.71
C LEU A 64 -0.63 1.43 18.95
N MET A 65 0.47 0.69 19.00
CA MET A 65 0.82 -0.11 20.18
C MET A 65 0.98 0.76 21.42
N ILE A 66 1.70 1.88 21.30
CA ILE A 66 1.88 2.85 22.39
C ILE A 66 0.53 3.37 22.90
N LEU A 67 -0.39 3.73 22.01
CA LEU A 67 -1.74 4.20 22.37
C LEU A 67 -2.60 3.11 23.02
N VAL A 68 -2.48 1.86 22.58
CA VAL A 68 -3.23 0.71 23.11
C VAL A 68 -2.80 0.42 24.56
N THR A 69 -1.49 0.42 24.81
CA THR A 69 -0.92 0.05 26.12
C THR A 69 -0.71 1.23 27.06
N ASP A 70 -1.01 2.45 26.61
CA ASP A 70 -0.70 3.70 27.32
C ASP A 70 0.78 3.79 27.73
N ALA A 71 1.66 3.35 26.83
CA ALA A 71 3.11 3.30 27.09
C ALA A 71 3.72 4.72 27.11
N PRO A 72 4.96 4.86 27.65
CA PRO A 72 5.70 6.12 27.58
C PRO A 72 5.72 6.68 26.14
N GLY A 73 5.30 7.93 25.99
CA GLY A 73 5.16 8.59 24.69
C GLY A 73 3.73 8.61 24.13
N ALA A 74 2.74 7.97 24.78
CA ALA A 74 1.34 8.05 24.36
C ALA A 74 0.82 9.49 24.28
N ASP A 75 1.21 10.35 25.23
CA ASP A 75 0.83 11.76 25.24
C ASP A 75 1.38 12.53 24.03
N GLN A 76 2.59 12.18 23.58
CA GLN A 76 3.16 12.77 22.38
C GLN A 76 2.35 12.38 21.14
N VAL A 77 1.92 11.12 21.05
CA VAL A 77 1.04 10.65 19.96
C VAL A 77 -0.31 11.37 20.01
N ARG A 78 -0.92 11.52 21.20
CA ARG A 78 -2.16 12.28 21.38
C ARG A 78 -2.01 13.74 20.95
N LYS A 79 -0.92 14.39 21.33
CA LYS A 79 -0.62 15.78 20.94
C LYS A 79 -0.50 15.93 19.43
N VAL A 80 0.19 15.01 18.77
CA VAL A 80 0.29 14.99 17.29
C VAL A 80 -1.09 14.84 16.66
N LEU A 81 -1.94 13.94 17.16
CA LEU A 81 -3.32 13.79 16.68
C LEU A 81 -4.14 15.07 16.88
N GLN A 82 -4.03 15.71 18.04
CA GLN A 82 -4.71 16.98 18.33
C GLN A 82 -4.27 18.09 17.38
N THR A 83 -2.97 18.21 17.11
CA THR A 83 -2.42 19.22 16.20
C THR A 83 -2.86 18.98 14.75
N ILE A 84 -2.83 17.74 14.27
CA ILE A 84 -3.24 17.41 12.88
C ILE A 84 -4.75 17.56 12.69
N PHE A 85 -5.54 17.20 13.69
CA PHE A 85 -7.00 17.23 13.63
C PHE A 85 -7.61 18.36 14.48
N GLU A 86 -6.95 19.51 14.55
CA GLU A 86 -7.37 20.66 15.37
C GLU A 86 -8.82 21.08 15.07
N GLN A 87 -9.20 21.10 13.79
CA GLN A 87 -10.56 21.44 13.34
C GLN A 87 -11.60 20.33 13.61
N ARG A 88 -11.17 19.17 14.11
CA ARG A 88 -12.00 17.98 14.33
C ARG A 88 -11.67 17.33 15.68
N PRO A 89 -12.02 17.97 16.81
CA PRO A 89 -11.61 17.52 18.15
C PRO A 89 -12.14 16.12 18.52
N GLY A 90 -13.22 15.63 17.89
CA GLY A 90 -13.71 14.27 18.07
C GLY A 90 -12.82 13.17 17.46
N VAL A 91 -11.94 13.51 16.51
CA VAL A 91 -11.09 12.54 15.82
C VAL A 91 -10.00 11.97 16.74
N PRO A 92 -9.21 12.77 17.47
CA PRO A 92 -8.21 12.24 18.42
C PRO A 92 -8.82 11.27 19.45
N ILE A 93 -9.94 11.64 20.06
CA ILE A 93 -10.67 10.82 21.04
C ILE A 93 -11.15 9.50 20.39
N SER A 94 -11.72 9.59 19.19
CA SER A 94 -12.18 8.42 18.44
C SER A 94 -11.04 7.49 18.05
N VAL A 95 -9.89 8.03 17.63
CA VAL A 95 -8.71 7.24 17.28
C VAL A 95 -8.18 6.50 18.51
N GLU A 96 -8.05 7.18 19.65
CA GLU A 96 -7.60 6.56 20.89
C GLU A 96 -8.55 5.44 21.35
N ASN A 97 -9.85 5.71 21.37
CA ASN A 97 -10.85 4.70 21.72
C ASN A 97 -10.83 3.50 20.77
N ARG A 98 -10.66 3.74 19.47
CA ARG A 98 -10.57 2.67 18.48
C ARG A 98 -9.27 1.87 18.58
N ALA A 99 -8.17 2.52 18.98
CA ALA A 99 -6.92 1.84 19.27
C ALA A 99 -7.12 0.91 20.49
N LYS A 100 -7.59 1.44 21.63
CA LYS A 100 -7.86 0.67 22.85
C LYS A 100 -8.86 -0.48 22.64
N GLN A 101 -9.86 -0.30 21.79
CA GLN A 101 -10.83 -1.35 21.42
C GLN A 101 -10.27 -2.39 20.41
N GLY A 102 -9.02 -2.27 19.96
CA GLY A 102 -8.42 -3.17 18.96
C GLY A 102 -9.03 -3.05 17.55
N LYS A 103 -9.78 -1.97 17.29
CA LYS A 103 -10.37 -1.67 15.97
C LYS A 103 -9.35 -1.07 14.99
N LEU A 104 -8.24 -0.54 15.50
CA LEU A 104 -7.08 -0.13 14.71
C LEU A 104 -5.97 -1.15 14.95
N LYS A 105 -5.79 -2.08 14.02
CA LYS A 105 -4.81 -3.17 14.14
C LYS A 105 -3.49 -2.80 13.45
N PRO A 106 -2.34 -3.07 14.09
CA PRO A 106 -1.05 -3.08 13.43
C PRO A 106 -1.09 -3.98 12.19
N LYS A 107 -0.46 -3.56 11.08
CA LYS A 107 -0.54 -4.28 9.80
C LYS A 107 0.73 -5.02 9.42
N LEU A 108 1.89 -4.49 9.75
CA LEU A 108 3.19 -5.11 9.48
C LEU A 108 3.61 -6.01 10.64
N ILE A 109 3.46 -5.55 11.89
CA ILE A 109 3.83 -6.36 13.07
C ILE A 109 2.96 -7.63 13.14
N ALA A 110 1.66 -7.51 12.88
CA ALA A 110 0.75 -8.66 12.82
C ALA A 110 1.00 -9.62 11.63
N ARG A 111 1.94 -9.31 10.73
CA ARG A 111 2.36 -10.20 9.63
C ARG A 111 3.76 -10.78 9.83
N SER A 112 4.51 -10.26 10.79
CA SER A 112 5.86 -10.73 11.13
C SER A 112 5.86 -11.77 12.24
N GLU A 113 4.78 -11.88 13.02
CA GLU A 113 4.46 -13.01 13.91
C GLU A 113 3.81 -14.15 13.13
#